data_AF-A0A7Y6AA18-F1
#
_entry.id   AF-A0A7Y6AA18-F1
#
_cell.length_a   1.000
_cell.length_b   1.000
_cell.length_c   1.000
_cell.angle_alpha   90.00
_cell.angle_beta   90.00
_cell.angle_gamma   90.00
#
_symmetry.space_group_name_H-M   'P 1'
#
loop_
_entity.id
_entity.type
_entity.pdbx_description
1 polymer ?
#
loop_
_entity_poly.entity_id
_entity_poly.type
_entity_poly.pdbx_seq_one_letter_code
_entity_poly.pdbx_strand_id
1 'polypeptide(L)'
;MAVRRDGYRLAMLSDAETPEPRRVFASLDAFVSEYLTRVFQIDPSRNVHAWCPDWWRHPEAVVRLSAMWEAFEYARGRDSSSGVSQWHLDSAPLHLSALRDPKRGPFSRCSPVDGHVDAVVPMKAAAAPGGFWTGIPAFSVYTDTPDSDPDADPDSDDYLPLAYESLEEFVVLYVAAVFQTDPESDVHAWCPYWWKHAEAVTRLAAMWHAYERYHHRPAEMSTWLLRYADPALDLVRDPVHGPFAGCAAAGRHVRALIDMPVIPLPPGVRTDTHGGPLFAPPAPGDDAL
;
A
#
# COMPACT_ATOMS: atom_id res chain seq x y z
N MET A 1 12.45 52.57 48.76
CA MET A 1 13.07 51.46 47.99
C MET A 1 12.09 50.29 48.03
N ALA A 2 11.30 50.10 46.97
CA ALA A 2 10.41 48.95 46.82
C ALA A 2 10.20 48.73 45.32
N VAL A 3 10.76 47.63 44.82
CA VAL A 3 10.74 47.20 43.42
C VAL A 3 9.32 46.79 43.05
N ARG A 4 8.71 47.46 42.07
CA ARG A 4 7.51 46.95 41.41
C ARG A 4 7.94 45.86 40.43
N ARG A 5 7.42 44.64 40.62
CA ARG A 5 7.48 43.56 39.63
C ARG A 5 6.35 43.80 38.63
N ASP A 6 6.69 44.29 37.44
CA ASP A 6 5.77 44.31 36.32
C ASP A 6 5.57 42.88 35.81
N GLY A 7 4.33 42.41 35.89
CA GLY A 7 3.92 41.12 35.36
C GLY A 7 3.99 41.11 33.84
N TYR A 8 4.75 40.17 33.29
CA TYR A 8 4.64 39.78 31.89
C TYR A 8 3.25 39.17 31.68
N ARG A 9 2.33 39.95 31.12
CA ARG A 9 1.14 39.41 30.46
C ARG A 9 1.60 39.00 29.07
N LEU A 10 1.97 37.73 28.91
CA LEU A 10 2.13 37.09 27.60
C LEU A 10 0.82 37.32 26.84
N ALA A 11 0.84 38.25 25.90
CA ALA A 11 -0.18 38.32 24.87
C ALA A 11 -0.09 36.98 24.14
N MET A 12 -1.14 36.17 24.29
CA MET A 12 -1.43 35.05 23.42
C MET A 12 -1.38 35.59 21.99
N LEU A 13 -0.28 35.30 21.30
CA LEU A 13 -0.21 35.46 19.86
C LEU A 13 -1.29 34.51 19.33
N SER A 14 -2.38 35.11 18.86
CA SER A 14 -3.42 34.43 18.10
C SER A 14 -2.74 33.52 17.08
N ASP A 15 -3.24 32.29 16.95
CA ASP A 15 -2.93 31.39 15.84
C ASP A 15 -3.20 32.14 14.54
N ALA A 16 -2.15 32.77 14.00
CA ALA A 16 -2.16 33.28 12.65
C ALA A 16 -2.12 32.04 11.77
N GLU A 17 -3.27 31.68 11.24
CA GLU A 17 -3.46 30.65 10.23
C GLU A 17 -2.41 30.90 9.14
N THR A 18 -1.35 30.08 9.13
CA THR A 18 -0.28 30.24 8.14
C THR A 18 -0.93 29.84 6.82
N PRO A 19 -1.01 30.73 5.81
CA PRO A 19 -1.73 30.42 4.59
C PRO A 19 -1.13 29.15 3.98
N GLU A 20 -1.99 28.15 3.76
CA GLU A 20 -1.63 26.90 3.08
C GLU A 20 -0.73 27.21 1.88
N PRO A 21 0.48 26.64 1.82
CA PRO A 21 1.43 26.97 0.77
C PRO A 21 0.79 26.66 -0.58
N ARG A 22 0.55 27.72 -1.38
CA ARG A 22 -0.09 27.61 -2.69
C ARG A 22 0.63 26.55 -3.52
N ARG A 23 -0.09 25.50 -3.95
CA ARG A 23 0.42 24.46 -4.84
C ARG A 23 1.03 25.09 -6.09
N VAL A 24 2.16 24.55 -6.55
CA VAL A 24 2.83 25.03 -7.78
C VAL A 24 2.09 24.51 -9.00
N PHE A 25 1.69 23.24 -8.98
CA PHE A 25 0.92 22.65 -10.06
C PHE A 25 -0.57 22.67 -9.74
N ALA A 26 -1.39 23.02 -10.73
CA ALA A 26 -2.85 23.11 -10.54
C ALA A 26 -3.53 21.73 -10.54
N SER A 27 -2.87 20.72 -11.11
CA SER A 27 -3.40 19.36 -11.25
C SER A 27 -2.26 18.35 -11.35
N LEU A 28 -2.61 17.06 -11.18
CA LEU A 28 -1.69 15.96 -11.43
C LEU A 28 -1.18 15.96 -12.88
N ASP A 29 -2.06 16.24 -13.84
CA ASP A 29 -1.71 16.34 -15.24
C ASP A 29 -0.66 17.43 -15.50
N ALA A 30 -0.82 18.61 -14.89
CA ALA A 30 0.17 19.68 -14.98
C ALA A 30 1.51 19.26 -14.36
N PHE A 31 1.50 18.59 -13.20
CA PHE A 31 2.73 18.06 -12.61
C PHE A 31 3.44 17.05 -13.53
N VAL A 32 2.70 16.12 -14.14
CA VAL A 32 3.27 15.10 -15.03
C VAL A 32 3.81 15.72 -16.33
N SER A 33 3.01 16.56 -16.99
CA SER A 33 3.32 17.11 -18.33
C SER A 33 4.29 18.30 -18.30
N GLU A 34 4.25 19.13 -17.25
CA GLU A 34 5.08 20.34 -17.16
C GLU A 34 6.38 20.11 -16.38
N TYR A 35 6.43 19.12 -15.48
CA TYR A 35 7.60 18.87 -14.64
C TYR A 35 8.17 17.48 -14.82
N LEU A 36 7.42 16.43 -14.46
CA LEU A 36 7.96 15.07 -14.34
C LEU A 36 8.60 14.56 -15.64
N THR A 37 7.87 14.67 -16.76
CA THR A 37 8.34 14.20 -18.08
C THR A 37 9.48 15.04 -18.64
N ARG A 38 9.62 16.30 -18.20
CA ARG A 38 10.69 17.20 -18.64
C ARG A 38 11.98 16.99 -17.87
N VAL A 39 11.87 16.74 -16.56
CA VAL A 39 12.99 16.54 -15.64
C VAL A 39 13.53 15.12 -15.73
N PHE A 40 12.65 14.12 -15.72
CA PHE A 40 13.03 12.70 -15.71
C PHE A 40 12.91 12.08 -17.10
N GLN A 41 13.78 12.51 -18.01
CA GLN A 41 13.77 12.05 -19.40
C GLN A 41 14.15 10.58 -19.51
N ILE A 42 13.61 9.93 -20.55
CA ILE A 42 13.92 8.54 -20.92
C ILE A 42 14.50 8.52 -22.33
N ASP A 43 15.39 7.56 -22.60
CA ASP A 43 15.90 7.30 -23.95
C ASP A 43 14.91 6.36 -24.66
N PRO A 44 14.11 6.84 -25.62
CA PRO A 44 13.09 6.03 -26.29
C PRO A 44 13.70 4.93 -27.17
N SER A 45 15.00 5.01 -27.49
CA SER A 45 15.68 3.96 -28.27
C SER A 45 16.06 2.75 -27.42
N ARG A 46 15.98 2.86 -26.09
CA ARG A 46 16.34 1.78 -25.16
C ARG A 46 15.08 1.20 -24.55
N ASN A 47 14.90 -0.11 -24.72
CA ASN A 47 13.82 -0.86 -24.06
C ASN A 47 14.13 -1.16 -22.58
N VAL A 48 14.65 -0.16 -21.85
CA VAL A 48 15.03 -0.29 -20.44
C VAL A 48 14.04 0.42 -19.52
N HIS A 49 13.23 1.34 -20.04
CA HIS A 49 12.22 2.07 -19.29
C HIS A 49 10.90 2.07 -20.04
N ALA A 50 9.89 1.45 -19.43
CA ALA A 50 8.53 1.54 -19.93
C ALA A 50 7.91 2.91 -19.59
N TRP A 51 7.09 3.42 -20.49
CA TRP A 51 6.28 4.62 -20.23
C TRP A 51 5.03 4.58 -21.12
N CYS A 52 3.88 4.89 -20.54
CA CYS A 52 2.65 5.06 -21.29
C CYS A 52 2.31 6.55 -21.43
N PRO A 53 2.14 7.10 -22.65
CA PRO A 53 1.66 8.47 -22.83
C PRO A 53 0.24 8.65 -22.28
N ASP A 54 -0.60 7.61 -22.34
CA ASP A 54 -1.94 7.58 -21.74
C ASP A 54 -1.88 7.07 -20.28
N TRP A 55 -0.94 7.55 -19.48
CA TRP A 55 -0.67 7.08 -18.12
C TRP A 55 -1.93 7.00 -17.23
N TRP A 56 -2.92 7.87 -17.45
CA TRP A 56 -4.19 7.91 -16.71
C TRP A 56 -5.07 6.68 -16.93
N ARG A 57 -4.80 5.85 -17.95
CA ARG A 57 -5.50 4.58 -18.19
C ARG A 57 -5.05 3.46 -17.24
N HIS A 58 -3.96 3.67 -16.51
CA HIS A 58 -3.42 2.69 -15.57
C HIS A 58 -3.71 3.14 -14.13
N PRO A 59 -4.64 2.47 -13.41
CA PRO A 59 -5.02 2.87 -12.06
C PRO A 59 -3.84 2.95 -11.08
N GLU A 60 -2.94 1.96 -11.11
CA GLU A 60 -1.72 1.99 -10.31
C GLU A 60 -0.85 3.22 -10.62
N ALA A 61 -0.75 3.60 -11.89
CA ALA A 61 0.02 4.78 -12.26
C ALA A 61 -0.61 6.06 -11.74
N VAL A 62 -1.94 6.19 -11.80
CA VAL A 62 -2.66 7.33 -11.23
C VAL A 62 -2.39 7.44 -9.73
N VAL A 63 -2.49 6.34 -8.98
CA VAL A 63 -2.24 6.33 -7.53
C VAL A 63 -0.80 6.72 -7.21
N ARG A 64 0.19 6.11 -7.88
CA ARG A 64 1.62 6.41 -7.67
C ARG A 64 1.98 7.84 -8.03
N LEU A 65 1.53 8.33 -9.19
CA LEU A 65 1.81 9.68 -9.65
C LEU A 65 1.14 10.72 -8.74
N SER A 66 -0.09 10.45 -8.26
CA SER A 66 -0.78 11.30 -7.27
C SER A 66 0.00 11.38 -5.97
N ALA A 67 0.36 10.23 -5.39
CA ALA A 67 1.12 10.16 -4.15
C ALA A 67 2.49 10.84 -4.26
N MET A 68 3.18 10.65 -5.40
CA MET A 68 4.45 11.29 -5.68
C MET A 68 4.32 12.82 -5.81
N TRP A 69 3.25 13.32 -6.44
CA TRP A 69 2.96 14.75 -6.57
C TRP A 69 2.62 15.39 -5.22
N GLU A 70 1.77 14.74 -4.41
CA GLU A 70 1.42 15.23 -3.07
C GLU A 70 2.66 15.30 -2.16
N ALA A 71 3.53 14.29 -2.23
CA ALA A 71 4.81 14.31 -1.54
C ALA A 71 5.73 15.45 -2.03
N PHE A 72 5.70 15.79 -3.32
CA PHE A 72 6.46 16.91 -3.88
C PHE A 72 5.98 18.26 -3.34
N GLU A 73 4.66 18.53 -3.40
CA GLU A 73 4.08 19.79 -2.92
C GLU A 73 4.31 19.97 -1.42
N TYR A 74 4.19 18.88 -0.66
CA TYR A 74 4.50 18.87 0.76
C TYR A 74 5.97 19.15 1.05
N ALA A 75 6.89 18.49 0.34
CA ALA A 75 8.33 18.68 0.52
C ALA A 75 8.75 20.12 0.22
N ARG A 76 8.09 20.78 -0.73
CA ARG A 76 8.33 22.19 -1.05
C ARG A 76 7.85 23.14 0.06
N GLY A 77 6.79 22.78 0.78
CA GLY A 77 6.21 23.59 1.86
C GLY A 77 7.03 23.61 3.16
N ARG A 78 7.82 22.58 3.44
CA ARG A 78 8.50 22.42 4.74
C ARG A 78 9.87 23.09 4.89
N ASP A 79 10.64 23.21 3.79
CA ASP A 79 11.92 23.94 3.75
C ASP A 79 12.39 23.96 2.29
N SER A 80 12.24 25.11 1.63
CA SER A 80 12.19 25.20 0.16
C SER A 80 13.46 24.77 -0.60
N SER A 81 14.59 24.52 0.07
CA SER A 81 15.83 24.05 -0.57
C SER A 81 16.18 22.59 -0.24
N SER A 82 15.94 22.11 0.99
CA SER A 82 16.28 20.74 1.39
C SER A 82 15.16 19.74 1.10
N GLY A 83 13.89 20.15 1.23
CA GLY A 83 12.75 19.25 1.09
C GLY A 83 12.62 18.67 -0.33
N VAL A 84 12.66 19.52 -1.35
CA VAL A 84 12.61 19.07 -2.75
C VAL A 84 13.83 18.21 -3.11
N SER A 85 15.00 18.50 -2.53
CA SER A 85 16.18 17.66 -2.71
C SER A 85 15.99 16.28 -2.08
N GLN A 86 15.41 16.18 -0.88
CA GLN A 86 15.10 14.90 -0.25
C GLN A 86 14.07 14.11 -1.06
N TRP A 87 13.04 14.78 -1.58
CA TRP A 87 12.05 14.15 -2.44
C TRP A 87 12.68 13.54 -3.71
N HIS A 88 13.67 14.22 -4.32
CA HIS A 88 14.44 13.67 -5.45
C HIS A 88 15.30 12.46 -5.09
N LEU A 89 15.73 12.33 -3.84
CA LEU A 89 16.57 11.22 -3.39
C LEU A 89 15.73 10.01 -2.98
N ASP A 90 14.62 10.24 -2.29
CA ASP A 90 13.92 9.18 -1.57
C ASP A 90 12.58 8.78 -2.18
N SER A 91 11.89 9.69 -2.87
CA SER A 91 10.52 9.45 -3.34
C SER A 91 10.46 9.29 -4.84
N ALA A 92 10.93 10.29 -5.60
CA ALA A 92 10.79 10.29 -7.06
C ALA A 92 11.45 9.07 -7.73
N PRO A 93 12.71 8.69 -7.39
CA PRO A 93 13.34 7.55 -8.06
C PRO A 93 12.65 6.22 -7.79
N LEU A 94 12.09 6.03 -6.58
CA LEU A 94 11.42 4.78 -6.22
C LEU A 94 10.10 4.62 -6.99
N HIS A 95 9.26 5.65 -7.02
CA HIS A 95 8.04 5.64 -7.82
C HIS A 95 8.32 5.50 -9.31
N LEU A 96 9.30 6.23 -9.83
CA LEU A 96 9.69 6.12 -11.24
C LEU A 96 10.26 4.75 -11.58
N SER A 97 11.01 4.12 -10.67
CA SER A 97 11.51 2.75 -10.86
C SER A 97 10.36 1.77 -10.97
N ALA A 98 9.37 1.83 -10.07
CA ALA A 98 8.20 0.96 -10.12
C ALA A 98 7.35 1.19 -11.37
N LEU A 99 7.11 2.45 -11.75
CA LEU A 99 6.34 2.82 -12.94
C LEU A 99 7.03 2.36 -14.24
N ARG A 100 8.35 2.52 -14.31
CA ARG A 100 9.15 2.31 -15.53
C ARG A 100 9.76 0.92 -15.63
N ASP A 101 9.49 0.03 -14.68
CA ASP A 101 9.95 -1.35 -14.76
C ASP A 101 9.35 -2.02 -16.02
N PRO A 102 10.16 -2.41 -17.01
CA PRO A 102 9.67 -2.91 -18.29
C PRO A 102 9.07 -4.31 -18.20
N LYS A 103 9.18 -4.98 -17.04
CA LYS A 103 8.66 -6.33 -16.82
C LYS A 103 7.49 -6.31 -15.85
N ARG A 104 7.64 -5.62 -14.72
CA ARG A 104 6.72 -5.67 -13.58
C ARG A 104 5.85 -4.42 -13.45
N GLY A 105 6.28 -3.30 -14.03
CA GLY A 105 5.58 -2.03 -13.86
C GLY A 105 4.22 -2.01 -14.57
N PRO A 106 3.31 -1.10 -14.18
CA PRO A 106 1.99 -0.95 -14.82
C PRO A 106 2.08 -0.58 -16.31
N PHE A 107 3.21 -0.02 -16.74
CA PHE A 107 3.47 0.34 -18.14
C PHE A 107 4.21 -0.75 -18.93
N SER A 108 4.47 -1.93 -18.37
CA SER A 108 5.36 -2.94 -18.98
C SER A 108 5.00 -3.35 -20.42
N ARG A 109 3.74 -3.23 -20.82
CA ARG A 109 3.23 -3.51 -22.18
C ARG A 109 3.10 -2.26 -23.06
N CYS A 110 3.32 -1.08 -22.52
CA CYS A 110 3.23 0.20 -23.23
C CYS A 110 4.62 0.70 -23.64
N SER A 111 4.65 1.57 -24.63
CA SER A 111 5.89 2.13 -25.18
C SER A 111 5.76 3.65 -25.29
N PRO A 112 6.85 4.42 -25.04
CA PRO A 112 6.85 5.85 -25.32
C PRO A 112 6.60 6.16 -26.81
N VAL A 113 6.96 5.21 -27.70
CA VAL A 113 6.89 5.36 -29.16
C VAL A 113 5.60 4.76 -29.71
N ASP A 114 5.25 3.54 -29.29
CA ASP A 114 4.09 2.81 -29.83
C ASP A 114 2.78 3.12 -29.08
N GLY A 115 2.89 3.74 -27.90
CA GLY A 115 1.76 4.20 -27.11
C GLY A 115 1.18 3.17 -26.15
N HIS A 116 -0.10 3.38 -25.82
CA HIS A 116 -0.86 2.59 -24.85
C HIS A 116 -1.30 1.23 -25.42
N VAL A 117 -1.27 0.20 -24.57
CA VAL A 117 -1.76 -1.14 -24.89
C VAL A 117 -2.65 -1.65 -23.77
N ASP A 118 -3.88 -2.04 -24.11
CA ASP A 118 -4.85 -2.66 -23.19
C ASP A 118 -4.53 -4.15 -22.96
N ALA A 119 -3.38 -4.44 -22.34
CA ALA A 119 -2.91 -5.81 -22.07
C ALA A 119 -2.93 -6.19 -20.58
N VAL A 120 -2.89 -5.21 -19.68
CA VAL A 120 -2.98 -5.45 -18.24
C VAL A 120 -4.44 -5.47 -17.80
N VAL A 121 -4.79 -6.38 -16.88
CA VAL A 121 -6.17 -6.54 -16.38
C VAL A 121 -6.20 -6.57 -14.86
N PRO A 122 -7.33 -6.20 -14.24
CA PRO A 122 -7.55 -6.41 -12.81
C PRO A 122 -7.27 -7.85 -12.40
N MET A 123 -6.67 -8.02 -11.23
CA MET A 123 -6.45 -9.35 -10.67
C MET A 123 -7.80 -9.98 -10.32
N LYS A 124 -7.90 -11.30 -10.45
CA LYS A 124 -9.10 -12.02 -10.02
C LYS A 124 -9.04 -12.22 -8.52
N ALA A 125 -10.01 -11.73 -7.75
CA ALA A 125 -10.09 -11.97 -6.31
C ALA A 125 -11.46 -12.57 -5.97
N ALA A 126 -11.50 -13.83 -5.53
CA ALA A 126 -12.71 -14.46 -5.05
C ALA A 126 -13.01 -13.99 -3.62
N ALA A 127 -14.28 -13.71 -3.33
CA ALA A 127 -14.73 -13.53 -1.96
C ALA A 127 -14.51 -14.82 -1.16
N ALA A 128 -14.17 -14.66 0.11
CA ALA A 128 -14.14 -15.75 1.06
C ALA A 128 -15.58 -16.21 1.38
N PRO A 129 -15.78 -17.50 1.67
CA PRO A 129 -17.08 -17.97 2.16
C PRO A 129 -17.50 -17.25 3.44
N GLY A 130 -18.80 -17.05 3.62
CA GLY A 130 -19.34 -16.41 4.82
C GLY A 130 -18.88 -17.10 6.11
N GLY A 131 -18.49 -16.31 7.11
CA GLY A 131 -17.96 -16.81 8.39
C GLY A 131 -16.49 -17.23 8.38
N PHE A 132 -15.80 -17.17 7.24
CA PHE A 132 -14.35 -17.45 7.18
C PHE A 132 -13.56 -16.53 8.13
N TRP A 133 -13.91 -15.25 8.17
CA TRP A 133 -13.21 -14.22 8.93
C TRP A 133 -13.43 -14.31 10.46
N THR A 134 -14.51 -14.96 10.92
CA THR A 134 -14.85 -15.03 12.36
C THR A 134 -14.00 -16.04 13.14
N GLY A 135 -13.22 -16.90 12.47
CA GLY A 135 -12.47 -17.99 13.10
C GLY A 135 -10.95 -17.79 13.18
N ILE A 136 -10.41 -16.64 12.78
CA ILE A 136 -8.96 -16.42 12.71
C ILE A 136 -8.51 -15.48 13.84
N PRO A 137 -7.87 -15.98 14.93
CA PRO A 137 -7.55 -15.17 16.11
C PRO A 137 -6.66 -13.96 15.81
N ALA A 138 -5.70 -14.10 14.89
CA ALA A 138 -4.85 -13.00 14.43
C ALA A 138 -5.64 -11.83 13.78
N PHE A 139 -6.88 -12.07 13.34
CA PHE A 139 -7.77 -11.07 12.75
C PHE A 139 -9.08 -10.84 13.53
N SER A 140 -9.38 -11.68 14.52
CA SER A 140 -10.51 -11.53 15.45
C SER A 140 -10.36 -10.32 16.38
N VAL A 141 -9.18 -9.71 16.43
CA VAL A 141 -8.96 -8.40 17.08
C VAL A 141 -9.64 -7.27 16.28
N TYR A 142 -10.08 -7.50 15.03
CA TYR A 142 -10.56 -6.47 14.11
C TYR A 142 -12.05 -6.55 13.74
N THR A 143 -12.85 -7.38 14.41
CA THR A 143 -14.31 -7.10 14.46
C THR A 143 -14.61 -5.91 15.36
N ASP A 144 -13.67 -5.56 16.23
CA ASP A 144 -13.58 -4.20 16.77
C ASP A 144 -12.61 -3.43 15.86
N THR A 145 -13.22 -2.56 15.06
CA THR A 145 -12.62 -1.48 14.27
C THR A 145 -11.20 -1.07 14.72
N PRO A 146 -10.19 -1.10 13.83
CA PRO A 146 -8.86 -0.64 14.16
C PRO A 146 -8.95 0.85 14.55
N ASP A 147 -8.62 1.17 15.79
CA ASP A 147 -8.70 2.49 16.40
C ASP A 147 -10.11 3.09 16.62
N SER A 148 -11.16 2.28 16.81
CA SER A 148 -12.22 2.76 17.71
C SER A 148 -11.78 2.50 19.13
N ASP A 149 -11.15 3.49 19.76
CA ASP A 149 -11.32 3.60 21.21
C ASP A 149 -12.85 3.54 21.44
N PRO A 150 -13.39 2.55 22.17
CA PRO A 150 -14.84 2.44 22.38
C PRO A 150 -15.39 3.66 23.14
N ASP A 151 -14.50 4.47 23.74
CA ASP A 151 -14.79 5.76 24.37
C ASP A 151 -14.41 6.96 23.48
N ALA A 152 -13.85 6.76 22.27
CA ALA A 152 -13.64 7.86 21.33
C ALA A 152 -14.98 8.43 20.91
N ASP A 153 -15.12 9.74 21.11
CA ASP A 153 -16.26 10.49 20.65
C ASP A 153 -16.35 10.36 19.11
N PRO A 154 -17.42 9.74 18.56
CA PRO A 154 -17.60 9.63 17.12
C PRO A 154 -17.76 11.00 16.44
N ASP A 155 -18.02 12.06 17.23
CA ASP A 155 -18.05 13.45 16.78
C ASP A 155 -16.68 14.16 16.96
N SER A 156 -15.63 13.47 17.41
CA SER A 156 -14.28 14.02 17.47
C SER A 156 -13.63 14.10 16.08
N ASP A 157 -12.86 15.16 15.84
CA ASP A 157 -12.10 15.36 14.60
C ASP A 157 -11.04 14.26 14.35
N ASP A 158 -10.72 13.44 15.35
CA ASP A 158 -9.77 12.33 15.27
C ASP A 158 -10.41 11.00 14.84
N TYR A 159 -11.75 10.88 14.83
CA TYR A 159 -12.43 9.68 14.35
C TYR A 159 -12.56 9.72 12.82
N LEU A 160 -11.71 8.96 12.13
CA LEU A 160 -11.76 8.83 10.69
C LEU A 160 -12.38 7.48 10.31
N PRO A 161 -13.49 7.46 9.54
CA PRO A 161 -14.12 6.22 9.12
C PRO A 161 -13.18 5.45 8.20
N LEU A 162 -13.21 4.11 8.31
CA LEU A 162 -12.47 3.24 7.40
C LEU A 162 -12.93 3.48 5.95
N ALA A 163 -11.97 3.55 5.04
CA ALA A 163 -12.26 3.59 3.60
C ALA A 163 -12.80 2.23 3.12
N TYR A 164 -12.35 1.14 3.74
CA TYR A 164 -12.82 -0.22 3.48
C TYR A 164 -13.19 -0.87 4.80
N GLU A 165 -14.40 -1.42 4.91
CA GLU A 165 -14.92 -1.97 6.17
C GLU A 165 -14.25 -3.31 6.53
N SER A 166 -13.57 -3.94 5.57
CA SER A 166 -12.89 -5.20 5.78
C SER A 166 -11.68 -5.39 4.86
N LEU A 167 -10.78 -6.29 5.26
CA LEU A 167 -9.69 -6.76 4.41
C LEU A 167 -10.19 -7.32 3.07
N GLU A 168 -11.31 -8.04 3.07
CA GLU A 168 -11.87 -8.60 1.84
C GLU A 168 -12.27 -7.49 0.87
N GLU A 169 -12.98 -6.48 1.37
CA GLU A 169 -13.37 -5.33 0.57
C GLU A 169 -12.15 -4.59 0.02
N PHE A 170 -11.14 -4.33 0.85
CA PHE A 170 -9.88 -3.72 0.42
C PHE A 170 -9.19 -4.53 -0.68
N VAL A 171 -9.07 -5.85 -0.52
CA VAL A 171 -8.40 -6.69 -1.52
C VAL A 171 -9.19 -6.74 -2.83
N VAL A 172 -10.51 -6.93 -2.75
CA VAL A 172 -11.37 -7.12 -3.93
C VAL A 172 -11.62 -5.82 -4.67
N LEU A 173 -11.88 -4.71 -3.97
CA LEU A 173 -12.25 -3.44 -4.57
C LEU A 173 -11.05 -2.53 -4.86
N TYR A 174 -9.99 -2.60 -4.05
CA TYR A 174 -8.81 -1.74 -4.23
C TYR A 174 -7.63 -2.51 -4.80
N VAL A 175 -7.09 -3.50 -4.09
CA VAL A 175 -5.83 -4.14 -4.48
C VAL A 175 -5.93 -4.79 -5.86
N ALA A 176 -6.98 -5.59 -6.08
CA ALA A 176 -7.21 -6.30 -7.33
C ALA A 176 -7.50 -5.36 -8.51
N ALA A 177 -8.15 -4.23 -8.25
CA ALA A 177 -8.52 -3.24 -9.27
C ALA A 177 -7.34 -2.34 -9.65
N VAL A 178 -6.56 -1.91 -8.66
CA VAL A 178 -5.46 -0.95 -8.82
C VAL A 178 -4.21 -1.65 -9.35
N PHE A 179 -3.76 -2.72 -8.69
CA PHE A 179 -2.51 -3.41 -9.01
C PHE A 179 -2.76 -4.51 -10.04
N GLN A 180 -2.77 -4.11 -11.31
CA GLN A 180 -3.13 -5.00 -12.40
C GLN A 180 -2.03 -6.02 -12.70
N THR A 181 -2.40 -7.09 -13.41
CA THR A 181 -1.45 -8.08 -13.91
C THR A 181 -1.66 -8.30 -15.39
N ASP A 182 -0.56 -8.59 -16.07
CA ASP A 182 -0.59 -9.10 -17.42
C ASP A 182 -0.84 -10.62 -17.37
N PRO A 183 -1.94 -11.12 -17.96
CA PRO A 183 -2.30 -12.53 -17.88
C PRO A 183 -1.36 -13.45 -18.68
N GLU A 184 -0.57 -12.89 -19.60
CA GLU A 184 0.43 -13.64 -20.38
C GLU A 184 1.82 -13.64 -19.73
N SER A 185 2.00 -12.85 -18.66
CA SER A 185 3.29 -12.72 -17.98
C SER A 185 3.47 -13.75 -16.87
N ASP A 186 4.70 -14.26 -16.73
CA ASP A 186 5.14 -15.13 -15.64
C ASP A 186 5.83 -14.37 -14.50
N VAL A 187 5.90 -13.03 -14.58
CA VAL A 187 6.67 -12.21 -13.63
C VAL A 187 5.97 -12.02 -12.28
N HIS A 188 4.66 -12.26 -12.22
CA HIS A 188 3.86 -12.17 -11.00
C HIS A 188 3.00 -13.41 -10.82
N ALA A 189 3.00 -13.94 -9.59
CA ALA A 189 2.03 -14.93 -9.16
C ALA A 189 0.81 -14.26 -8.51
N TRP A 190 -0.38 -14.77 -8.79
CA TRP A 190 -1.60 -14.39 -8.09
C TRP A 190 -2.55 -15.57 -7.97
N CYS A 191 -3.12 -15.76 -6.78
CA CYS A 191 -4.16 -16.77 -6.56
C CYS A 191 -5.52 -16.09 -6.34
N PRO A 192 -6.57 -16.44 -7.12
CA PRO A 192 -7.91 -15.90 -6.89
C PRO A 192 -8.48 -16.22 -5.51
N TYR A 193 -8.08 -17.35 -4.94
CA TYR A 193 -8.43 -17.77 -3.59
C TYR A 193 -7.35 -17.32 -2.59
N TRP A 194 -6.95 -16.04 -2.68
CA TRP A 194 -5.89 -15.43 -1.86
C TRP A 194 -6.07 -15.70 -0.36
N TRP A 195 -7.32 -15.74 0.10
CA TRP A 195 -7.70 -16.03 1.49
C TRP A 195 -7.35 -17.45 1.96
N LYS A 196 -7.08 -18.40 1.05
CA LYS A 196 -6.56 -19.74 1.40
C LYS A 196 -5.06 -19.76 1.74
N HIS A 197 -4.37 -18.63 1.62
CA HIS A 197 -2.94 -18.50 1.89
C HIS A 197 -2.72 -17.62 3.13
N ALA A 198 -2.54 -18.24 4.31
CA ALA A 198 -2.44 -17.54 5.60
C ALA A 198 -1.35 -16.44 5.61
N GLU A 199 -0.21 -16.72 4.97
CA GLU A 199 0.88 -15.76 4.85
C GLU A 199 0.50 -14.54 4.00
N ALA A 200 -0.24 -14.75 2.91
CA ALA A 200 -0.74 -13.66 2.07
C ALA A 200 -1.80 -12.83 2.81
N VAL A 201 -2.73 -13.48 3.51
CA VAL A 201 -3.75 -12.81 4.33
C VAL A 201 -3.09 -11.89 5.35
N THR A 202 -2.04 -12.36 6.04
CA THR A 202 -1.33 -11.58 7.06
C THR A 202 -0.67 -10.33 6.48
N ARG A 203 -0.02 -10.45 5.31
CA ARG A 203 0.63 -9.32 4.65
C ARG A 203 -0.37 -8.31 4.09
N LEU A 204 -1.45 -8.80 3.46
CA LEU A 204 -2.51 -7.94 2.93
C LEU A 204 -3.25 -7.22 4.06
N ALA A 205 -3.47 -7.87 5.21
CA ALA A 205 -4.03 -7.24 6.41
C ALA A 205 -3.13 -6.11 6.92
N ALA A 206 -1.83 -6.37 7.08
CA ALA A 206 -0.88 -5.33 7.51
C ALA A 206 -0.83 -4.15 6.52
N MET A 207 -0.88 -4.43 5.22
CA MET A 207 -0.94 -3.42 4.16
C MET A 207 -2.22 -2.58 4.23
N TRP A 208 -3.36 -3.22 4.49
CA TRP A 208 -4.66 -2.57 4.66
C TRP A 208 -4.70 -1.65 5.89
N HIS A 209 -4.27 -2.13 7.06
CA HIS A 209 -4.23 -1.28 8.27
C HIS A 209 -3.31 -0.07 8.09
N ALA A 210 -2.19 -0.23 7.38
CA ALA A 210 -1.37 0.90 7.01
C ALA A 210 -2.11 1.85 6.06
N TYR A 211 -2.87 1.33 5.08
CA TYR A 211 -3.67 2.16 4.17
C TYR A 211 -4.68 3.02 4.95
N GLU A 212 -5.43 2.42 5.87
CA GLU A 212 -6.42 3.14 6.69
C GLU A 212 -5.78 4.29 7.48
N ARG A 213 -4.55 4.09 7.97
CA ARG A 213 -3.80 5.15 8.67
C ARG A 213 -3.33 6.30 7.76
N TYR A 214 -2.96 6.00 6.51
CA TYR A 214 -2.25 6.95 5.65
C TYR A 214 -3.14 7.62 4.59
N HIS A 215 -4.25 7.03 4.18
CA HIS A 215 -5.03 7.53 3.04
C HIS A 215 -5.68 8.88 3.26
N HIS A 216 -5.96 9.27 4.50
CA HIS A 216 -6.47 10.59 4.85
C HIS A 216 -5.41 11.71 4.73
N ARG A 217 -4.13 11.37 4.57
CA ARG A 217 -3.01 12.32 4.44
C ARG A 217 -2.34 12.15 3.07
N PRO A 218 -2.76 12.90 2.02
CA PRO A 218 -2.31 12.66 0.66
C PRO A 218 -0.78 12.64 0.47
N ALA A 219 -0.04 13.49 1.20
CA ALA A 219 1.43 13.51 1.15
C ALA A 219 2.09 12.24 1.71
N GLU A 220 1.40 11.52 2.60
CA GLU A 220 1.89 10.29 3.24
C GLU A 220 1.52 9.03 2.45
N MET A 221 0.65 9.13 1.45
CA MET A 221 0.37 8.00 0.55
C MET A 221 1.61 7.51 -0.20
N SER A 222 2.58 8.39 -0.43
CA SER A 222 3.89 8.02 -0.96
C SER A 222 4.62 7.07 0.00
N THR A 223 4.54 7.33 1.31
CA THR A 223 5.09 6.44 2.33
C THR A 223 4.34 5.12 2.37
N TRP A 224 3.00 5.14 2.33
CA TRP A 224 2.21 3.90 2.30
C TRP A 224 2.63 2.99 1.13
N LEU A 225 2.67 3.53 -0.10
CA LEU A 225 3.11 2.78 -1.27
C LEU A 225 4.51 2.19 -1.09
N LEU A 226 5.49 3.03 -0.76
CA LEU A 226 6.91 2.66 -0.77
C LEU A 226 7.36 1.81 0.44
N ARG A 227 6.61 1.82 1.54
CA ARG A 227 7.00 1.14 2.79
C ARG A 227 6.08 -0.02 3.17
N TYR A 228 4.86 -0.04 2.67
CA TYR A 228 3.87 -1.04 3.03
C TYR A 228 3.34 -1.77 1.80
N ALA A 229 2.87 -1.06 0.78
CA ALA A 229 2.26 -1.69 -0.38
C ALA A 229 3.28 -2.45 -1.24
N ASP A 230 4.36 -1.81 -1.66
CA ASP A 230 5.35 -2.40 -2.56
C ASP A 230 6.03 -3.63 -1.91
N PRO A 231 6.55 -3.58 -0.67
CA PRO A 231 7.14 -4.77 -0.05
C PRO A 231 6.16 -5.92 0.16
N ALA A 232 4.89 -5.61 0.49
CA ALA A 232 3.87 -6.63 0.65
C ALA A 232 3.52 -7.29 -0.69
N LEU A 233 3.29 -6.49 -1.73
CA LEU A 233 2.92 -6.96 -3.06
C LEU A 233 4.06 -7.67 -3.78
N ASP A 234 5.29 -7.16 -3.68
CA ASP A 234 6.48 -7.79 -4.26
C ASP A 234 6.65 -9.22 -3.73
N LEU A 235 6.47 -9.41 -2.42
CA LEU A 235 6.61 -10.73 -1.81
C LEU A 235 5.40 -11.61 -2.13
N VAL A 236 4.18 -11.10 -1.97
CA VAL A 236 2.96 -11.87 -2.21
C VAL A 236 2.86 -12.33 -3.67
N ARG A 237 3.33 -11.48 -4.60
CA ARG A 237 3.32 -11.74 -6.04
C ARG A 237 4.61 -12.37 -6.56
N ASP A 238 5.59 -12.69 -5.71
CA ASP A 238 6.81 -13.35 -6.15
C ASP A 238 6.48 -14.74 -6.73
N PRO A 239 6.78 -15.00 -8.02
CA PRO A 239 6.40 -16.24 -8.69
C PRO A 239 7.22 -17.46 -8.24
N VAL A 240 8.30 -17.25 -7.50
CA VAL A 240 9.23 -18.29 -7.05
C VAL A 240 9.15 -18.50 -5.54
N HIS A 241 9.18 -17.42 -4.78
CA HIS A 241 9.29 -17.45 -3.32
C HIS A 241 8.03 -16.99 -2.60
N GLY A 242 7.05 -16.46 -3.33
CA GLY A 242 5.82 -15.94 -2.76
C GLY A 242 4.83 -17.03 -2.35
N PRO A 243 3.86 -16.69 -1.47
CA PRO A 243 2.82 -17.61 -1.02
C PRO A 243 1.95 -18.16 -2.16
N PHE A 244 1.93 -17.49 -3.31
CA PHE A 244 1.17 -17.89 -4.50
C PHE A 244 1.99 -18.64 -5.56
N ALA A 245 3.31 -18.79 -5.38
CA ALA A 245 4.22 -19.37 -6.38
C ALA A 245 3.73 -20.74 -6.91
N GLY A 246 3.30 -21.62 -5.99
CA GLY A 246 2.76 -22.94 -6.37
C GLY A 246 1.48 -22.88 -7.19
N CYS A 247 0.61 -21.90 -6.94
CA CYS A 247 -0.65 -21.73 -7.69
C CYS A 247 -0.39 -21.24 -9.11
N ALA A 248 0.54 -20.29 -9.27
CA ALA A 248 0.94 -19.80 -10.58
C ALA A 248 1.55 -20.94 -11.43
N ALA A 249 2.49 -21.71 -10.85
CA ALA A 249 3.10 -22.84 -11.54
C ALA A 249 2.09 -23.94 -11.93
N ALA A 250 1.06 -24.16 -11.11
CA ALA A 250 0.05 -25.19 -11.37
C ALA A 250 -1.12 -24.73 -12.26
N GLY A 251 -1.24 -23.42 -12.55
CA GLY A 251 -2.37 -22.82 -13.26
C GLY A 251 -3.72 -22.94 -12.52
N ARG A 252 -3.69 -23.33 -11.24
CA ARG A 252 -4.87 -23.51 -10.38
C ARG A 252 -4.48 -23.35 -8.91
N HIS A 253 -5.46 -23.14 -8.04
CA HIS A 253 -5.18 -23.12 -6.62
C HIS A 253 -4.62 -24.47 -6.15
N VAL A 254 -3.53 -24.42 -5.39
CA VAL A 254 -2.89 -25.57 -4.76
C VAL A 254 -2.49 -25.22 -3.34
N ARG A 255 -2.75 -26.13 -2.41
CA ARG A 255 -2.23 -26.05 -1.04
C ARG A 255 -0.82 -26.67 -1.02
N ALA A 256 0.13 -25.97 -1.63
CA ALA A 256 1.50 -26.48 -1.81
C ALA A 256 2.43 -26.21 -0.61
N LEU A 257 2.13 -25.18 0.19
CA LEU A 257 2.93 -24.85 1.36
C LEU A 257 2.50 -25.69 2.57
N ILE A 258 3.47 -26.32 3.22
CA ILE A 258 3.32 -27.02 4.49
C ILE A 258 3.58 -26.04 5.63
N ASP A 259 2.91 -26.25 6.76
CA ASP A 259 3.22 -25.49 7.97
C ASP A 259 4.68 -25.75 8.38
N MET A 260 5.38 -24.68 8.79
CA MET A 260 6.76 -24.81 9.25
C MET A 260 6.80 -25.79 10.42
N PRO A 261 7.70 -26.78 10.40
CA PRO A 261 7.78 -27.76 11.48
C PRO A 261 8.23 -27.06 12.76
N VAL A 262 7.33 -27.00 13.75
CA VAL A 262 7.62 -26.46 15.08
C VAL A 262 7.82 -27.62 16.05
N ILE A 263 8.94 -27.63 16.76
CA ILE A 263 9.12 -28.49 17.93
C ILE A 263 8.55 -27.71 19.12
N PRO A 264 7.54 -28.24 19.84
CA PRO A 264 6.94 -27.53 20.96
C PRO A 264 7.98 -27.28 22.05
N LEU A 265 7.85 -26.13 22.72
CA LEU A 265 8.67 -25.81 23.89
C LEU A 265 8.54 -26.92 24.94
N PRO A 266 9.67 -27.42 25.51
CA PRO A 266 9.62 -28.40 26.58
C PRO A 266 8.83 -27.86 27.79
N PRO A 267 8.09 -28.72 28.51
CA PRO A 267 7.38 -28.32 29.72
C PRO A 267 8.32 -27.65 30.73
N GLY A 268 8.01 -26.42 31.15
CA GLY A 268 8.78 -25.68 32.17
C GLY A 268 9.67 -24.55 31.66
N VAL A 269 9.81 -24.37 30.33
CA VAL A 269 10.42 -23.15 29.76
C VAL A 269 9.36 -22.05 29.77
N ARG A 270 9.52 -21.05 30.65
CA ARG A 270 8.61 -19.90 30.72
C ARG A 270 8.78 -19.03 29.48
N THR A 271 7.80 -19.05 28.59
CA THR A 271 7.51 -17.91 27.73
C THR A 271 6.55 -17.02 28.52
N ASP A 272 6.93 -15.78 28.67
CA ASP A 272 6.18 -14.68 29.22
C ASP A 272 4.71 -14.66 28.77
N THR A 273 3.87 -14.29 29.72
CA THR A 273 2.41 -14.40 29.70
C THR A 273 1.77 -13.30 28.87
N HIS A 274 1.63 -13.46 27.55
CA HIS A 274 0.59 -12.74 26.79
C HIS A 274 0.20 -13.54 25.53
N GLY A 275 -1.07 -13.95 25.46
CA GLY A 275 -1.74 -14.37 24.22
C GLY A 275 -1.70 -15.87 23.93
N GLY A 276 -2.88 -16.48 23.71
CA GLY A 276 -3.00 -17.84 23.19
C GLY A 276 -2.47 -17.96 21.74
N PRO A 277 -2.46 -19.19 21.18
CA PRO A 277 -1.94 -19.41 19.83
C PRO A 277 -2.69 -18.58 18.78
N LEU A 278 -1.94 -17.83 17.94
CA LEU A 278 -2.47 -16.95 16.89
C LEU A 278 -3.17 -17.70 15.74
N PHE A 279 -2.92 -19.00 15.61
CA PHE A 279 -3.50 -19.86 14.57
C PHE A 279 -4.00 -21.16 15.20
N ALA A 280 -5.25 -21.54 14.91
CA ALA A 280 -5.76 -22.87 15.20
C ALA A 280 -5.21 -23.86 14.15
N PRO A 281 -4.81 -25.09 14.54
CA PRO A 281 -4.44 -26.10 13.57
C PRO A 281 -5.62 -26.37 12.62
N PRO A 282 -5.36 -26.67 11.33
CA PRO A 282 -6.43 -26.99 10.40
C PRO A 282 -7.24 -28.17 10.93
N ALA A 283 -8.58 -28.04 10.90
CA ALA A 283 -9.46 -29.14 11.20
C ALA A 283 -9.15 -30.32 10.25
N PRO A 284 -9.06 -31.56 10.74
CA PRO A 284 -8.86 -32.70 9.86
C PRO A 284 -10.10 -32.90 8.98
N GLY A 285 -9.92 -32.68 7.67
CA GLY A 285 -10.87 -33.10 6.62
C GLY A 285 -11.62 -31.94 5.94
N ASP A 286 -11.12 -31.54 4.78
CA ASP A 286 -11.91 -31.46 3.54
C ASP A 286 -10.94 -31.30 2.36
N ASP A 287 -10.18 -32.38 2.11
CA ASP A 287 -9.58 -32.61 0.80
C ASP A 287 -10.69 -33.07 -0.15
N ALA A 288 -11.42 -32.12 -0.72
CA ALA A 288 -12.20 -32.32 -1.94
C ALA A 288 -12.52 -30.98 -2.64
N LEU A 289 -11.97 -30.87 -3.86
CA LEU A 289 -12.26 -29.92 -4.97
C LEU A 289 -11.47 -28.59 -5.00
#